data_AF-A0A8T6IRX6-F1
#
_entry.id   AF-A0A8T6IRX6-F1
#
_cell.length_a   1.000
_cell.length_b   1.000
_cell.length_c   1.000
_cell.angle_alpha   90.00
_cell.angle_beta   90.00
_cell.angle_gamma   90.00
#
_symmetry.space_group_name_H-M   'P 1'
#
loop_
_entity.id
_entity.type
_entity.pdbx_description
1 polymer ?
#
loop_
_entity_poly.entity_id
_entity_poly.type
_entity_poly.pdbx_seq_one_letter_code
_entity_poly.pdbx_strand_id
1 'polypeptide(L)'
;SDELAPLHNFILPGGAQAAAHLQVARAVCRRAERLITALGNSEEISEHAMPYVNRLSDWLFTLARYENTKAGVSESKWRLR
;
A
#
# COMPACT_ATOMS: atom_id res chain seq x y z
N SER A 1 12.00 6.49 -12.92
CA SER A 1 10.92 6.90 -12.01
C SER A 1 9.96 7.88 -12.67
N ASP A 2 9.69 7.75 -13.98
CA ASP A 2 8.90 8.72 -14.77
C ASP A 2 7.51 8.19 -15.17
N GLU A 3 7.16 6.96 -14.78
CA GLU A 3 5.89 6.34 -15.20
C GLU A 3 4.70 6.73 -14.29
N LEU A 4 4.94 7.30 -13.11
CA LEU A 4 3.90 7.69 -12.17
C LEU A 4 3.98 9.17 -11.83
N ALA A 5 2.85 9.87 -11.93
CA ALA A 5 2.75 11.26 -11.51
C ALA A 5 3.06 11.39 -10.00
N PRO A 6 3.79 12.45 -9.60
CA PRO A 6 4.11 12.69 -8.19
C PRO A 6 2.85 12.79 -7.33
N LEU A 7 2.91 12.16 -6.16
CA LEU A 7 1.76 12.05 -5.26
C LEU A 7 1.60 13.36 -4.46
N HIS A 8 0.72 14.24 -4.91
CA HIS A 8 0.43 15.50 -4.21
C HIS A 8 -0.80 15.44 -3.30
N ASN A 9 -1.63 14.40 -3.42
CA ASN A 9 -2.88 14.27 -2.68
C ASN A 9 -3.13 12.81 -2.29
N PHE A 10 -3.96 12.61 -1.26
CA PHE A 10 -4.47 11.28 -0.94
C PHE A 10 -5.31 10.75 -2.11
N ILE A 11 -5.07 9.49 -2.48
CA ILE A 11 -5.81 8.78 -3.53
C ILE A 11 -6.81 7.84 -2.87
N LEU A 12 -8.04 7.82 -3.41
CA LEU A 12 -9.04 6.85 -3.00
C LEU A 12 -8.67 5.44 -3.51
N PRO A 13 -8.71 4.40 -2.64
CA PRO A 13 -8.41 3.05 -3.07
C PRO A 13 -9.49 2.56 -4.05
N GLY A 14 -9.05 2.16 -5.25
CA GLY A 14 -9.95 1.70 -6.32
C GLY A 14 -9.29 1.79 -7.69
N GLY A 15 -10.11 1.68 -8.73
CA GLY A 15 -9.70 1.73 -10.13
C GLY A 15 -9.82 0.37 -10.81
N ALA A 16 -8.75 -0.08 -11.48
CA ALA A 16 -8.70 -1.39 -12.13
C ALA A 16 -8.79 -2.54 -11.12
N GLN A 17 -9.31 -3.69 -11.53
CA GLN A 17 -9.46 -4.87 -10.66
C GLN A 17 -8.13 -5.31 -10.03
N ALA A 18 -7.04 -5.29 -10.80
CA ALA A 18 -5.69 -5.59 -10.30
C ALA A 18 -5.25 -4.59 -9.21
N ALA A 19 -5.43 -3.29 -9.45
CA ALA A 19 -5.13 -2.24 -8.48
C ALA A 19 -5.96 -2.39 -7.20
N ALA A 20 -7.24 -2.74 -7.32
CA ALA A 20 -8.11 -2.97 -6.17
C ALA A 20 -7.63 -4.16 -5.31
N HIS A 21 -7.27 -5.29 -5.94
CA HIS A 21 -6.68 -6.43 -5.22
C HIS A 21 -5.36 -6.07 -4.52
N LEU A 22 -4.52 -5.24 -5.15
CA LEU A 22 -3.28 -4.77 -4.54
C LEU A 22 -3.53 -3.86 -3.32
N GLN A 23 -4.56 -3.01 -3.37
CA GLN A 23 -4.98 -2.22 -2.20
C GLN A 23 -5.50 -3.10 -1.06
N VAL A 24 -6.22 -4.18 -1.37
CA VAL A 24 -6.63 -5.20 -0.38
C VAL A 24 -5.39 -5.88 0.22
N ALA A 25 -4.44 -6.32 -0.60
CA ALA A 25 -3.19 -6.91 -0.12
C ALA A 25 -2.41 -5.93 0.79
N ARG A 26 -2.38 -4.64 0.45
CA ARG A 26 -1.80 -3.59 1.31
C ARG A 26 -2.52 -3.51 2.66
N ALA A 27 -3.86 -3.56 2.68
CA ALA A 27 -4.62 -3.55 3.92
C ALA A 27 -4.30 -4.78 4.80
N VAL A 28 -4.10 -5.94 4.20
CA VAL A 28 -3.66 -7.17 4.90
C VAL A 28 -2.24 -7.01 5.44
N CYS A 29 -1.30 -6.43 4.69
CA CYS A 29 0.06 -6.16 5.16
C CYS A 29 0.05 -5.21 6.37
N ARG A 30 -0.75 -4.13 6.34
CA ARG A 30 -0.90 -3.23 7.48
C ARG A 30 -1.55 -3.89 8.69
N ARG A 31 -2.39 -4.91 8.48
CA ARG A 31 -2.92 -5.74 9.57
C ARG A 31 -1.83 -6.64 10.16
N ALA A 32 -1.01 -7.26 9.33
CA ALA A 32 0.15 -8.04 9.78
C ALA A 32 1.14 -7.17 10.58
N GLU A 33 1.42 -5.95 10.14
CA GLU A 33 2.27 -4.98 10.85
C GLU A 33 1.80 -4.74 12.30
N ARG A 34 0.49 -4.56 12.51
CA ARG A 34 -0.10 -4.41 13.85
C ARG A 34 0.05 -5.67 14.69
N LEU A 35 -0.11 -6.85 14.09
CA LEU A 35 0.04 -8.13 14.80
C LEU A 35 1.50 -8.37 15.20
N ILE A 36 2.46 -8.09 14.32
CA ILE A 36 3.90 -8.20 14.61
C ILE A 36 4.30 -7.23 15.71
N THR A 37 3.79 -6.00 15.67
CA THR A 37 4.02 -5.01 16.74
C THR A 37 3.46 -5.49 18.08
N ALA A 38 2.26 -6.08 18.08
CA ALA A 38 1.67 -6.64 19.29
C ALA A 38 2.50 -7.81 19.84
N LEU A 39 2.95 -8.71 18.96
CA LEU A 39 3.81 -9.86 19.30
C LEU A 39 5.16 -9.41 19.87
N GLY A 40 5.76 -8.36 19.29
CA GLY A 40 7.04 -7.79 19.76
C GLY A 40 7.00 -7.23 21.19
N ASN A 41 5.81 -7.06 21.79
CA ASN A 41 5.69 -6.68 23.20
C ASN A 41 5.84 -7.87 24.16
N SER A 42 5.68 -9.11 23.67
CA SER A 42 5.72 -10.32 24.49
C SER A 42 6.83 -11.30 24.10
N GLU A 43 7.29 -11.25 22.85
CA GLU A 43 8.30 -12.18 22.31
C GLU A 43 9.36 -11.43 21.49
N GLU A 44 10.56 -12.00 21.43
CA GLU A 44 11.61 -11.50 20.56
C GLU A 44 11.26 -11.83 19.10
N ILE A 45 11.19 -10.79 18.28
CA ILE A 45 10.92 -10.90 16.84
C ILE A 45 12.18 -10.58 16.05
N SER A 46 12.28 -11.13 14.84
CA SER A 46 13.36 -10.78 13.92
C SER A 46 13.38 -9.27 13.66
N GLU A 47 14.57 -8.66 13.73
CA GLU A 47 14.79 -7.25 13.42
C GLU A 47 14.37 -6.86 11.99
N HIS A 48 14.28 -7.83 11.08
CA HIS A 48 13.89 -7.61 9.69
C HIS A 48 12.38 -7.65 9.45
N ALA A 49 11.59 -8.23 10.37
CA ALA A 49 10.16 -8.46 10.16
C ALA A 49 9.39 -7.14 9.98
N MET A 50 9.58 -6.18 10.89
CA MET A 50 8.92 -4.88 10.84
C MET A 50 9.35 -4.03 9.63
N PRO A 51 10.65 -3.83 9.36
CA PRO A 51 11.10 -3.11 8.15
C PRO A 51 10.58 -3.73 6.86
N TYR A 52 10.57 -5.07 6.76
CA TYR A 52 10.10 -5.76 5.58
C TYR A 52 8.62 -5.52 5.32
N VAL A 53 7.75 -5.72 6.31
CA VAL A 53 6.30 -5.52 6.14
C VAL A 53 5.97 -4.05 5.83
N ASN A 54 6.70 -3.10 6.44
CA ASN A 54 6.57 -1.69 6.14
C ASN A 54 6.87 -1.40 4.66
N ARG A 55 8.05 -1.84 4.16
CA ARG A 55 8.45 -1.66 2.76
C ARG A 55 7.51 -2.37 1.78
N LEU A 56 7.06 -3.59 2.12
CA LEU A 56 6.11 -4.34 1.31
C LEU A 56 4.79 -3.57 1.15
N SER A 57 4.30 -2.95 2.23
CA SER A 57 3.06 -2.18 2.16
C SER A 57 3.19 -1.00 1.18
N ASP A 58 4.33 -0.31 1.17
CA ASP A 58 4.60 0.82 0.27
C ASP A 58 4.81 0.38 -1.18
N TRP A 59 5.44 -0.76 -1.38
CA TRP A 59 5.56 -1.37 -2.71
C TRP A 59 4.19 -1.73 -3.28
N LEU A 60 3.31 -2.36 -2.49
CA LEU A 60 1.93 -2.69 -2.91
C LEU A 60 1.13 -1.44 -3.27
N PHE A 61 1.31 -0.33 -2.53
CA PHE A 61 0.70 0.94 -2.89
C PHE A 61 1.19 1.45 -4.25
N THR A 62 2.50 1.44 -4.46
CA THR A 62 3.11 1.90 -5.71
C THR A 62 2.69 1.03 -6.90
N LEU A 63 2.62 -0.29 -6.70
CA LEU A 63 2.17 -1.22 -7.71
C LEU A 63 0.68 -1.05 -8.05
N ALA A 64 -0.17 -0.77 -7.05
CA ALA A 64 -1.58 -0.47 -7.30
C ALA A 64 -1.76 0.77 -8.18
N ARG A 65 -0.94 1.81 -7.95
CA ARG A 65 -0.91 3.02 -8.79
C ARG A 65 -0.44 2.71 -10.20
N TYR A 66 0.63 1.93 -10.33
CA TYR A 66 1.15 1.48 -11.62
C TYR A 66 0.12 0.71 -12.43
N GLU A 67 -0.59 -0.24 -11.83
CA GLU A 67 -1.65 -1.00 -12.51
C GLU A 67 -2.82 -0.12 -12.94
N ASN A 68 -3.20 0.90 -12.15
CA ASN A 68 -4.18 1.90 -12.57
C ASN A 68 -3.71 2.71 -13.79
N THR A 69 -2.48 3.20 -13.76
CA THR A 69 -1.88 3.95 -14.89
C THR A 69 -1.81 3.09 -16.15
N LYS A 70 -1.36 1.84 -16.02
CA LYS A 70 -1.28 0.87 -17.12
C LYS A 70 -2.65 0.53 -17.70
N ALA A 71 -3.69 0.48 -16.88
CA ALA A 71 -5.07 0.27 -17.31
C ALA A 71 -5.76 1.53 -17.85
N GLY A 72 -5.07 2.68 -17.89
CA GLY A 72 -5.65 3.96 -18.31
C GLY A 72 -6.68 4.53 -17.33
N VAL A 73 -6.72 4.03 -16.09
CA VAL A 73 -7.67 4.47 -15.07
C VAL A 73 -7.09 5.65 -14.30
N SER A 74 -7.79 6.77 -14.29
CA SER A 74 -7.37 7.97 -13.57
C SER A 74 -7.51 7.81 -12.06
N GLU A 75 -6.49 8.23 -11.32
CA GLU A 75 -6.49 8.20 -9.85
C GLU A 75 -7.45 9.24 -9.29
N SER A 76 -8.46 8.78 -8.55
CA SER A 76 -9.43 9.67 -7.89
C SER A 76 -8.79 10.31 -6.66
N LYS A 77 -8.52 11.62 -6.76
CA LYS A 77 -8.00 12.43 -5.65
C LYS A 77 -9.09 12.62 -4.60
N TRP A 78 -8.75 12.40 -3.33
CA TRP A 78 -9.63 12.73 -2.22
C TRP A 78 -9.81 14.24 -2.15
N ARG A 79 -11.07 14.70 -2.14
CA ARG A 79 -11.44 16.12 -2.03
C ARG A 79 -12.03 16.36 -0.64
N LEU A 80 -11.36 17.17 0.17
CA LEU A 80 -12.02 17.79 1.33
C LEU A 80 -13.19 18.64 0.81
N ARG A 81 -14.36 18.45 1.40
CA ARG A 81 -15.51 19.33 1.22
C ARG A 81 -15.30 20.61 2.01
#